data_AF-A0A5C6AB82-F1
#
_entry.id   AF-A0A5C6AB82-F1
#
_cell.length_a   1.000
_cell.length_b   1.000
_cell.length_c   1.000
_cell.angle_alpha   90.00
_cell.angle_beta   90.00
_cell.angle_gamma   90.00
#
_symmetry.space_group_name_H-M   'P 1'
#
loop_
_entity.id
_entity.type
_entity.pdbx_description
1 polymer ?
#
loop_
_entity_poly.entity_id
_entity_poly.type
_entity_poly.pdbx_seq_one_letter_code
_entity_poly.pdbx_strand_id
1 'polypeptide(L)'
;MNPANETIEDDADGPDEVLVAYLDGQLSAEECECVESLLARDATTRQRLQTLDRVWNALDVLPRSTASPTFTRTTIDMAAVTAEQAQGDKRARLRWRLPFWAVASVLGVIAGAMLTLAVATSPERRAVRDLPVALHAPALEQVGSLDFLNQLVDGHAATIEAFDSDATRAAATEWAEVTASTPQQRHGWVAELSPAELATVNARLAEYQGRTDEKQASLRRLSEEIAAQPNVAELREAALAYEAMVDRLPATMQSSLRQMPARQRLRLIEREAPRWSRDARLELSGSELADFRKAIDRLTESAPYQETGKMVVQTIRVAVARRGSEPLADRVAEGFSKALKREPKLLLTAATEQIAGRGDRRGPLERWFADAGRVPGGDELKASIDSRWRDWVTELEASLPAGVVQEIRDAERHDERARIVSHLLRQTEVEDDLPTAFARIDVSELDSLLLKPTDEFRDELSGRALGGADLPPPFWGEGPPPGGRPGRDGERRPPFDRGRDSRRGPPGGLDGPPGFPPPRREPREIDRT
;
A
#
# COMPACT_ATOMS: atom_id res chain seq x y z
N MET A 1 27.95 -16.89 20.56
CA MET A 1 28.56 -16.10 19.48
C MET A 1 28.30 -16.85 18.19
N ASN A 2 27.58 -16.21 17.26
CA ASN A 2 27.12 -16.83 16.01
C ASN A 2 28.11 -16.41 14.91
N PRO A 3 28.78 -17.34 14.21
CA PRO A 3 29.84 -17.01 13.24
C PRO A 3 29.36 -16.19 12.03
N ALA A 4 28.05 -16.10 11.79
CA ALA A 4 27.48 -15.24 10.74
C ALA A 4 27.51 -13.74 11.08
N ASN A 5 27.75 -13.36 12.34
CA ASN A 5 27.74 -11.95 12.76
C ASN A 5 29.11 -11.28 12.67
N GLU A 6 30.17 -12.05 12.40
CA GLU A 6 31.56 -11.55 12.34
C GLU A 6 31.99 -11.19 10.90
N THR A 7 31.28 -11.69 9.89
CA THR A 7 31.61 -11.45 8.48
C THR A 7 31.05 -10.14 7.91
N ILE A 8 30.11 -9.48 8.59
CA ILE A 8 29.46 -8.26 8.07
C ILE A 8 30.23 -6.98 8.49
N GLU A 9 31.13 -7.07 9.46
CA GLU A 9 31.79 -5.87 10.03
C GLU A 9 33.12 -5.47 9.35
N ASP A 10 33.70 -6.28 8.46
CA ASP A 10 35.09 -6.06 7.97
C ASP A 10 35.27 -6.03 6.44
N ASP A 11 34.20 -6.18 5.65
CA ASP A 11 34.27 -5.96 4.19
C ASP A 11 33.98 -4.49 3.86
N ALA A 12 34.78 -3.91 2.96
CA ALA A 12 34.83 -2.49 2.64
C ALA A 12 33.56 -1.90 1.98
N ASP A 13 32.56 -2.75 1.77
CA ASP A 13 31.26 -2.45 1.22
C ASP A 13 30.28 -2.32 2.40
N GLY A 14 30.18 -1.10 2.93
CA GLY A 14 29.53 -0.81 4.20
C GLY A 14 28.06 -1.27 4.29
N PRO A 15 27.45 -1.22 5.50
CA PRO A 15 26.10 -1.75 5.76
C PRO A 15 24.98 -1.17 4.88
N ASP A 16 25.23 -0.08 4.16
CA ASP A 16 24.30 0.50 3.19
C ASP A 16 24.16 -0.35 1.92
N GLU A 17 25.21 -1.05 1.47
CA GLU A 17 25.16 -1.88 0.25
C GLU A 17 24.23 -3.08 0.43
N VAL A 18 24.30 -3.74 1.59
CA VAL A 18 23.40 -4.85 1.94
C VAL A 18 21.94 -4.36 2.02
N LEU A 19 21.69 -3.15 2.53
CA LEU A 19 20.34 -2.58 2.57
C LEU A 19 19.83 -2.19 1.17
N VAL A 20 20.70 -1.74 0.27
CA VAL A 20 20.35 -1.47 -1.14
C VAL A 20 20.04 -2.78 -1.87
N ALA A 21 20.87 -3.81 -1.69
CA ALA A 21 20.63 -5.15 -2.24
C ALA A 21 19.36 -5.81 -1.68
N TYR A 22 18.96 -5.45 -0.46
CA TYR A 22 17.68 -5.87 0.11
C TYR A 22 16.50 -5.17 -0.58
N LEU A 23 16.63 -3.86 -0.88
CA LEU A 23 15.57 -3.08 -1.54
C LEU A 23 15.38 -3.46 -3.02
N ASP A 24 16.46 -3.74 -3.74
CA ASP A 24 16.40 -4.15 -5.15
C ASP A 24 16.08 -5.64 -5.35
N GLY A 25 16.04 -6.41 -4.26
CA GLY A 25 15.73 -7.84 -4.25
C GLY A 25 16.85 -8.75 -4.73
N GLN A 26 18.11 -8.29 -4.71
CA GLN A 26 19.27 -9.09 -5.11
C GLN A 26 19.80 -10.03 -4.02
N LEU A 27 19.35 -9.90 -2.76
CA LEU A 27 19.77 -10.79 -1.68
C LEU A 27 19.18 -12.21 -1.81
N SER A 28 19.99 -13.21 -1.43
CA SER A 28 19.51 -14.58 -1.24
C SER A 28 18.54 -14.68 -0.06
N ALA A 29 17.77 -15.78 0.02
CA ALA A 29 16.79 -15.98 1.10
C ALA A 29 17.43 -15.97 2.50
N GLU A 30 18.64 -16.50 2.63
CA GLU A 30 19.40 -16.55 3.89
C GLU A 30 19.89 -15.16 4.31
N GLU A 31 20.32 -14.34 3.35
CA GLU A 31 20.73 -12.95 3.57
C GLU A 31 19.53 -12.06 3.91
N CYS A 32 18.39 -12.25 3.24
CA CYS A 32 17.12 -11.57 3.58
C CYS A 32 16.71 -11.84 5.03
N GLU A 33 16.75 -13.08 5.51
CA GLU A 33 16.42 -13.42 6.90
C GLU A 33 17.39 -12.73 7.89
N CYS A 34 18.67 -12.63 7.52
CA CYS A 34 19.67 -11.93 8.32
C CYS A 34 19.39 -10.42 8.40
N VAL A 35 19.09 -9.78 7.27
CA VAL A 35 18.72 -8.36 7.21
C VAL A 35 17.42 -8.10 7.97
N GLU A 36 16.41 -8.95 7.83
CA GLU A 36 15.15 -8.82 8.59
C GLU A 36 15.38 -8.93 10.11
N SER A 37 16.21 -9.89 10.54
CA SER A 37 16.60 -10.01 11.96
C SER A 37 17.39 -8.78 12.44
N LEU A 38 18.24 -8.20 11.60
CA LEU A 38 18.97 -6.97 11.91
C LEU A 38 18.01 -5.78 12.06
N LEU A 39 17.09 -5.60 11.10
CA LEU A 39 16.06 -4.58 11.13
C LEU A 39 15.14 -4.72 12.36
N ALA A 40 14.83 -5.94 12.79
CA ALA A 40 14.01 -6.16 13.99
C ALA A 40 14.71 -5.70 15.28
N ARG A 41 16.04 -5.76 15.35
CA ARG A 41 16.82 -5.48 16.56
C ARG A 41 17.36 -4.05 16.60
N ASP A 42 17.72 -3.48 15.46
CA ASP A 42 18.35 -2.17 15.37
C ASP A 42 17.40 -1.12 14.78
N ALA A 43 17.07 -0.12 15.60
CA ALA A 43 16.25 1.02 15.19
C ALA A 43 16.99 1.92 14.18
N THR A 44 18.32 2.01 14.26
CA THR A 44 19.12 2.87 13.39
C THR A 44 19.18 2.31 11.97
N THR A 45 19.38 0.99 11.81
CA THR A 45 19.31 0.30 10.51
C THR A 45 17.93 0.45 9.86
N ARG A 46 16.83 0.34 10.63
CA ARG A 46 15.48 0.60 10.11
C ARG A 46 15.32 2.01 9.57
N GLN A 47 15.83 3.00 10.29
CA GLN A 47 15.79 4.40 9.85
C GLN A 47 16.65 4.63 8.60
N ARG A 48 17.78 3.94 8.47
CA ARG A 48 18.66 3.96 7.29
C ARG A 48 17.93 3.39 6.07
N LEU A 49 17.31 2.21 6.20
CA LEU A 49 16.52 1.57 5.14
C LEU A 49 15.36 2.47 4.68
N GLN A 50 14.62 3.07 5.60
CA GLN A 50 13.55 4.02 5.27
C GLN A 50 14.06 5.27 4.53
N THR A 51 15.29 5.70 4.81
CA THR A 51 15.91 6.83 4.09
C THR A 51 16.27 6.42 2.67
N LEU A 52 16.89 5.26 2.49
CA LEU A 52 17.23 4.71 1.17
C LEU A 52 15.99 4.49 0.30
N ASP A 53 14.93 3.91 0.88
CA ASP A 53 13.64 3.71 0.21
C ASP A 53 13.02 5.04 -0.27
N ARG A 54 13.05 6.09 0.55
CA ARG A 54 12.58 7.43 0.13
C ARG A 54 13.40 8.01 -1.02
N VAL A 55 14.73 7.83 -1.00
CA VAL A 55 15.60 8.30 -2.08
C VAL A 55 15.28 7.57 -3.38
N TRP A 56 15.10 6.25 -3.33
CA TRP A 56 14.66 5.46 -4.49
C TRP A 56 13.32 5.92 -5.05
N ASN A 57 12.32 6.09 -4.19
CA ASN A 57 11.01 6.61 -4.59
C ASN A 57 11.12 8.03 -5.19
N ALA A 58 12.00 8.88 -4.68
CA ALA A 58 12.23 10.22 -5.23
C ALA A 58 12.89 10.18 -6.62
N LEU A 59 13.76 9.20 -6.89
CA LEU A 59 14.36 9.01 -8.22
C LEU A 59 13.31 8.57 -9.25
N ASP A 60 12.30 7.79 -8.85
CA ASP A 60 11.21 7.37 -9.74
C ASP A 60 10.28 8.52 -10.14
N VAL A 61 10.18 9.56 -9.31
CA VAL A 61 9.38 10.77 -9.57
C VAL A 61 10.13 11.74 -10.49
N LEU A 62 11.43 11.54 -10.73
CA LEU A 62 12.18 12.42 -11.64
C LEU A 62 11.55 12.38 -13.04
N PRO A 63 11.31 13.56 -13.66
CA PRO A 63 10.73 13.61 -14.99
C PRO A 63 11.64 12.89 -15.97
N ARG A 64 11.19 11.72 -16.45
CA ARG A 64 11.89 10.97 -17.49
C ARG A 64 11.87 11.83 -18.74
N SER A 65 13.03 12.40 -19.10
CA SER A 65 13.16 13.14 -20.33
C SER A 65 12.95 12.16 -21.49
N THR A 66 11.73 12.11 -22.03
CA THR A 66 11.48 11.44 -23.30
C THR A 66 12.34 12.15 -24.32
N ALA A 67 13.35 11.45 -24.87
CA ALA A 67 14.18 12.00 -25.94
C ALA A 67 13.24 12.57 -27.00
N SER A 68 13.42 13.85 -27.36
CA SER A 68 12.49 14.50 -28.28
C SER A 68 12.45 13.70 -29.59
N PRO A 69 11.31 13.61 -30.28
CA PRO A 69 11.22 12.94 -31.57
C PRO A 69 12.29 13.45 -32.56
N THR A 70 12.69 14.71 -32.39
CA THR A 70 13.78 15.36 -33.12
C THR A 70 15.14 14.74 -32.82
N PHE A 71 15.44 14.35 -31.57
CA PHE A 71 16.69 13.65 -31.23
C PHE A 71 16.79 12.32 -31.96
N THR A 72 15.74 11.48 -31.91
CA THR A 72 15.71 10.20 -32.63
C THR A 72 15.83 10.40 -34.14
N ARG A 73 15.19 11.44 -34.70
CA ARG A 73 15.33 11.82 -36.11
C ARG A 73 16.75 12.26 -36.44
N THR A 74 17.39 13.05 -35.57
CA THR A 74 18.77 13.52 -35.78
C THR A 74 19.76 12.37 -35.68
N THR A 75 19.54 11.38 -34.80
CA THR A 75 20.38 10.18 -34.71
C THR A 75 20.22 9.30 -35.95
N ILE A 76 18.99 9.13 -36.46
CA ILE A 76 18.74 8.41 -37.72
C ILE A 76 19.35 9.16 -38.91
N ASP A 77 19.20 10.49 -38.98
CA ASP A 77 19.78 11.32 -40.05
C ASP A 77 21.31 11.29 -40.00
N MET A 78 21.93 11.32 -38.81
CA MET A 78 23.38 11.22 -38.66
C MET A 78 23.90 9.82 -39.02
N ALA A 79 23.15 8.77 -38.71
CA ALA A 79 23.43 7.40 -39.15
C ALA A 79 23.27 7.24 -40.68
N ALA A 80 22.28 7.89 -41.28
CA ALA A 80 22.08 7.91 -42.72
C ALA A 80 23.20 8.69 -43.45
N VAL A 81 23.61 9.84 -42.92
CA VAL A 81 24.70 10.66 -43.47
C VAL A 81 26.05 9.94 -43.37
N THR A 82 26.32 9.20 -42.28
CA THR A 82 27.54 8.39 -42.16
C THR A 82 27.51 7.16 -43.10
N ALA A 83 26.34 6.58 -43.37
CA ALA A 83 26.18 5.53 -44.37
C ALA A 83 26.37 6.05 -45.82
N GLU A 84 25.90 7.27 -46.13
CA GLU A 84 26.12 7.90 -47.44
C GLU A 84 27.56 8.37 -47.65
N GLN A 85 28.22 8.90 -46.61
CA GLN A 85 29.64 9.27 -46.67
C GLN A 85 30.55 8.06 -46.86
N ALA A 86 30.21 6.90 -46.30
CA ALA A 86 30.92 5.63 -46.57
C ALA A 86 30.77 5.15 -48.03
N GLN A 87 29.76 5.61 -48.76
CA GLN A 87 29.54 5.29 -50.18
C GLN A 87 30.11 6.33 -51.16
N GLY A 88 30.41 7.56 -50.69
CA GLY A 88 30.87 8.68 -51.51
C GLY A 88 32.29 8.55 -52.08
N ASP A 89 33.17 7.79 -51.42
CA ASP A 89 34.61 7.79 -51.73
C ASP A 89 35.09 6.76 -52.78
N LYS A 90 34.18 6.09 -53.50
CA LYS A 90 34.54 5.06 -54.48
C LYS A 90 34.03 5.31 -55.90
N ARG A 91 34.03 6.58 -56.36
CA ARG A 91 33.83 6.95 -57.77
C ARG A 91 35.13 7.37 -58.46
N ALA A 92 36.16 6.53 -58.40
CA ALA A 92 37.28 6.60 -59.33
C ALA A 92 37.12 5.50 -60.40
N ARG A 93 36.93 5.95 -61.65
CA ARG A 93 36.72 5.20 -62.89
C ARG A 93 37.52 3.88 -62.96
N LEU A 94 36.89 2.74 -62.65
CA LEU A 94 37.51 1.43 -62.79
C LEU A 94 37.02 0.74 -64.07
N ARG A 95 37.89 0.77 -65.07
CA ARG A 95 37.72 0.10 -66.37
C ARG A 95 37.79 -1.42 -66.15
N TRP A 96 36.64 -2.07 -66.23
CA TRP A 96 36.34 -3.51 -66.37
C TRP A 96 37.52 -4.50 -66.33
N ARG A 97 37.91 -4.89 -65.11
CA ARG A 97 38.27 -6.26 -64.70
C ARG A 97 38.03 -6.33 -63.19
N LEU A 98 36.81 -6.64 -62.75
CA LEU A 98 36.50 -6.77 -61.33
C LEU A 98 37.24 -7.99 -60.77
N PRO A 99 38.20 -7.82 -59.84
CA PRO A 99 38.80 -8.95 -59.16
C PRO A 99 37.72 -9.61 -58.30
N PHE A 100 37.69 -10.94 -58.26
CA PHE A 100 36.76 -11.77 -57.48
C PHE A 100 36.52 -11.26 -56.04
N TRP A 101 37.52 -10.63 -55.43
CA TRP A 101 37.46 -10.00 -54.11
C TRP A 101 36.39 -8.89 -53.99
N ALA A 102 36.11 -8.13 -55.04
CA ALA A 102 35.09 -7.07 -55.01
C ALA A 102 33.66 -7.66 -54.96
N VAL A 103 33.43 -8.80 -55.60
CA VAL A 103 32.15 -9.52 -55.53
C VAL A 103 31.97 -10.13 -54.13
N ALA A 104 33.04 -10.68 -53.56
CA ALA A 104 33.04 -11.20 -52.19
C ALA A 104 32.75 -10.10 -51.15
N SER A 105 33.28 -8.89 -51.31
CA SER A 105 32.98 -7.77 -50.41
C SER A 105 31.52 -7.31 -50.48
N VAL A 106 30.93 -7.23 -51.67
CA VAL A 106 29.51 -6.87 -51.82
C VAL A 106 28.60 -7.96 -51.23
N LEU A 107 28.91 -9.23 -51.48
CA LEU A 107 28.19 -10.35 -50.85
C LEU A 107 28.34 -10.34 -49.32
N GLY A 108 29.51 -10.00 -48.80
CA GLY A 108 29.74 -9.86 -47.36
C GLY A 108 28.91 -8.74 -46.73
N VAL A 109 28.76 -7.60 -47.41
CA VAL A 109 27.89 -6.50 -46.94
C VAL A 109 26.42 -6.89 -47.00
N ILE A 110 25.96 -7.55 -48.06
CA ILE A 110 24.57 -8.02 -48.18
C ILE A 110 24.27 -9.09 -47.12
N ALA A 111 25.16 -10.06 -46.93
CA ALA A 111 25.02 -11.08 -45.90
C ALA A 111 25.06 -10.48 -44.49
N GLY A 112 25.94 -9.51 -44.24
CA GLY A 112 26.00 -8.75 -43.00
C GLY A 112 24.70 -7.98 -42.76
N ALA A 113 24.20 -7.23 -43.74
CA ALA A 113 22.93 -6.50 -43.63
C ALA A 113 21.74 -7.44 -43.39
N MET A 114 21.67 -8.57 -44.09
CA MET A 114 20.64 -9.59 -43.87
C MET A 114 20.73 -10.21 -42.47
N LEU A 115 21.94 -10.49 -41.97
CA LEU A 115 22.16 -11.00 -40.62
C LEU A 115 21.76 -9.95 -39.57
N THR A 116 22.14 -8.68 -39.75
CA THR A 116 21.76 -7.59 -38.84
C THR A 116 20.24 -7.39 -38.84
N LEU A 117 19.57 -7.44 -39.99
CA LEU A 117 18.11 -7.36 -40.07
C LEU A 117 17.42 -8.59 -39.45
N ALA A 118 18.00 -9.78 -39.62
CA ALA A 118 17.48 -11.00 -38.98
C ALA A 118 17.63 -10.96 -37.45
N VAL A 119 18.73 -10.41 -36.94
CA VAL A 119 18.96 -10.25 -35.49
C VAL A 119 18.09 -9.12 -34.93
N ALA A 120 17.97 -7.99 -35.64
CA ALA A 120 17.20 -6.82 -35.21
C ALA A 120 15.68 -7.04 -35.21
N THR A 121 15.15 -7.95 -36.04
CA THR A 121 13.71 -8.30 -36.03
C THR A 121 13.35 -9.36 -34.98
N SER A 122 14.34 -9.99 -34.34
CA SER A 122 14.10 -11.02 -33.33
C SER A 122 13.48 -10.53 -32.00
N PRO A 123 13.77 -9.32 -31.48
CA PRO A 123 13.16 -8.80 -30.26
C PRO A 123 11.71 -8.41 -30.50
N GLU A 124 11.42 -7.78 -31.65
CA GLU A 124 10.07 -7.34 -32.01
C GLU A 124 9.12 -8.53 -32.21
N ARG A 125 9.56 -9.58 -32.92
CA ARG A 125 8.76 -10.80 -33.06
C ARG A 125 8.50 -11.49 -31.72
N ARG A 126 9.48 -11.49 -30.81
CA ARG A 126 9.30 -12.02 -29.45
C ARG A 126 8.30 -11.17 -28.67
N ALA A 127 8.46 -9.84 -28.70
CA ALA A 127 7.55 -8.90 -28.07
C ALA A 127 6.09 -9.11 -28.52
N VAL A 128 5.84 -9.18 -29.83
CA VAL A 128 4.47 -9.38 -30.35
C VAL A 128 3.94 -10.78 -30.10
N ARG A 129 4.80 -11.80 -30.09
CA ARG A 129 4.40 -13.16 -29.73
C ARG A 129 3.96 -13.23 -28.27
N ASP A 130 4.75 -12.62 -27.39
CA ASP A 130 4.59 -12.70 -25.93
C ASP A 130 3.66 -11.59 -25.38
N LEU A 131 3.17 -10.69 -26.25
CA LEU A 131 2.27 -9.57 -25.91
C LEU A 131 1.05 -9.97 -25.05
N PRO A 132 0.28 -11.03 -25.37
CA PRO A 132 -0.86 -11.41 -24.52
C PRO A 132 -0.46 -11.78 -23.09
N VAL A 133 0.72 -12.39 -22.93
CA VAL A 133 1.23 -12.78 -21.61
C VAL A 133 1.81 -11.57 -20.88
N ALA A 134 2.50 -10.69 -21.60
CA ALA A 134 3.09 -9.48 -21.04
C ALA A 134 2.02 -8.49 -20.53
N LEU A 135 0.94 -8.29 -21.29
CA LEU A 135 -0.14 -7.37 -20.91
C LEU A 135 -0.85 -7.78 -19.61
N HIS A 136 -0.93 -9.08 -19.35
CA HIS A 136 -1.60 -9.66 -18.17
C HIS A 136 -0.60 -10.35 -17.23
N ALA A 137 0.69 -10.02 -17.33
CA ALA A 137 1.73 -10.58 -16.49
C ALA A 137 1.45 -10.35 -14.99
N PRO A 138 1.02 -9.15 -14.53
CA PRO A 138 0.77 -8.96 -13.10
C PRO A 138 -0.40 -9.83 -12.61
N ALA A 139 -1.53 -9.91 -13.32
CA ALA A 139 -2.60 -10.86 -12.99
C ALA A 139 -2.13 -12.32 -12.90
N LEU A 140 -1.37 -12.79 -13.90
CA LEU A 140 -0.83 -14.15 -13.94
C LEU A 140 0.15 -14.40 -12.80
N GLU A 141 0.97 -13.42 -12.44
CA GLU A 141 1.90 -13.51 -11.31
C GLU A 141 1.18 -13.55 -9.97
N GLN A 142 0.17 -12.69 -9.81
CA GLN A 142 -0.62 -12.66 -8.60
C GLN A 142 -1.36 -13.97 -8.42
N VAL A 143 -1.97 -14.55 -9.46
CA VAL A 143 -2.63 -15.84 -9.38
C VAL A 143 -1.65 -16.99 -9.10
N GLY A 144 -0.52 -17.01 -9.81
CA GLY A 144 0.60 -17.95 -9.60
C GLY A 144 0.35 -19.40 -10.03
N SER A 145 -0.89 -19.90 -9.98
CA SER A 145 -1.24 -21.27 -10.42
C SER A 145 -2.70 -21.40 -10.86
N LEU A 146 -2.96 -22.31 -11.80
CA LEU A 146 -4.31 -22.61 -12.27
C LEU A 146 -5.19 -23.22 -11.16
N ASP A 147 -4.60 -24.05 -10.28
CA ASP A 147 -5.32 -24.68 -9.15
C ASP A 147 -5.89 -23.63 -8.18
N PHE A 148 -5.10 -22.60 -7.84
CA PHE A 148 -5.59 -21.48 -7.03
C PHE A 148 -6.74 -20.74 -7.72
N LEU A 149 -6.64 -20.50 -9.02
CA LEU A 149 -7.66 -19.77 -9.79
C LEU A 149 -8.97 -20.56 -9.86
N ASN A 150 -8.92 -21.86 -10.09
CA ASN A 150 -10.09 -22.74 -10.06
C ASN A 150 -10.74 -22.73 -8.68
N GLN A 151 -9.96 -22.87 -7.60
CA GLN A 151 -10.49 -22.80 -6.23
C GLN A 151 -11.11 -21.44 -5.91
N LEU A 152 -10.55 -20.35 -6.47
CA LEU A 152 -11.08 -19.00 -6.32
C LEU A 152 -12.45 -18.86 -7.01
N VAL A 153 -12.60 -19.39 -8.23
CA VAL A 153 -13.88 -19.41 -8.97
C VAL A 153 -14.91 -20.31 -8.28
N ASP A 154 -14.53 -21.54 -7.92
CA ASP A 154 -15.46 -22.55 -7.38
C ASP A 154 -15.98 -22.21 -5.98
N GLY A 155 -15.12 -21.64 -5.12
CA GLY A 155 -15.43 -21.45 -3.69
C GLY A 155 -15.65 -20.01 -3.27
N HIS A 156 -15.15 -19.04 -4.04
CA HIS A 156 -14.98 -17.66 -3.57
C HIS A 156 -15.35 -16.61 -4.63
N ALA A 157 -16.08 -16.97 -5.69
CA ALA A 157 -16.53 -16.02 -6.71
C ALA A 157 -17.21 -14.78 -6.11
N ALA A 158 -18.14 -14.97 -5.16
CA ALA A 158 -18.84 -13.87 -4.48
C ALA A 158 -17.90 -12.93 -3.69
N THR A 159 -16.72 -13.42 -3.32
CA THR A 159 -15.73 -12.64 -2.56
C THR A 159 -14.97 -11.67 -3.46
N ILE A 160 -14.69 -12.08 -4.70
CA ILE A 160 -14.00 -11.25 -5.70
C ILE A 160 -14.96 -10.48 -6.61
N GLU A 161 -16.25 -10.84 -6.63
CA GLU A 161 -17.30 -10.17 -7.43
C GLU A 161 -17.39 -8.68 -7.15
N ALA A 162 -17.09 -8.24 -5.92
CA ALA A 162 -17.08 -6.80 -5.62
C ALA A 162 -15.91 -6.03 -6.25
N PHE A 163 -14.92 -6.74 -6.80
CA PHE A 163 -13.80 -6.19 -7.58
C PHE A 163 -13.97 -6.47 -9.07
N ASP A 164 -15.04 -7.18 -9.46
CA ASP A 164 -15.46 -7.31 -10.84
C ASP A 164 -16.17 -6.01 -11.27
N SER A 165 -15.44 -5.21 -12.03
CA SER A 165 -15.93 -3.95 -12.60
C SER A 165 -16.14 -4.09 -14.10
N ASP A 166 -16.89 -3.17 -14.70
CA ASP A 166 -17.00 -3.12 -16.17
C ASP A 166 -15.64 -3.02 -16.85
N ALA A 167 -14.66 -2.35 -16.22
CA ALA A 167 -13.29 -2.29 -16.69
C ALA A 167 -12.59 -3.66 -16.62
N THR A 168 -12.82 -4.44 -15.55
CA THR A 168 -12.30 -5.80 -15.38
C THR A 168 -12.84 -6.73 -16.48
N ARG A 169 -14.13 -6.68 -16.77
CA ARG A 169 -14.76 -7.49 -17.85
C ARG A 169 -14.31 -7.06 -19.24
N ALA A 170 -14.16 -5.75 -19.47
CA ALA A 170 -13.61 -5.22 -20.72
C ALA A 170 -12.16 -5.72 -20.93
N ALA A 171 -11.33 -5.65 -19.88
CA ALA A 171 -9.96 -6.15 -19.92
C ALA A 171 -9.89 -7.69 -20.10
N ALA A 172 -10.84 -8.44 -19.55
CA ALA A 172 -10.94 -9.89 -19.78
C ALA A 172 -11.29 -10.22 -21.25
N THR A 173 -12.17 -9.41 -21.85
CA THR A 173 -12.53 -9.51 -23.27
C THR A 173 -11.33 -9.17 -24.17
N GLU A 174 -10.63 -8.07 -23.88
CA GLU A 174 -9.39 -7.68 -24.56
C GLU A 174 -8.33 -8.78 -24.46
N TRP A 175 -8.15 -9.36 -23.27
CA TRP A 175 -7.25 -10.50 -23.07
C TRP A 175 -7.61 -11.66 -24.01
N ALA A 176 -8.90 -11.98 -24.14
CA ALA A 176 -9.36 -13.03 -25.04
C ALA A 176 -9.06 -12.71 -26.51
N GLU A 177 -9.32 -11.48 -26.95
CA GLU A 177 -9.08 -11.03 -28.32
C GLU A 177 -7.60 -11.02 -28.67
N VAL A 178 -6.74 -10.47 -27.80
CA VAL A 178 -5.29 -10.40 -28.02
C VAL A 178 -4.66 -11.80 -28.01
N THR A 179 -5.16 -12.70 -27.17
CA THR A 179 -4.71 -14.11 -27.14
C THR A 179 -5.10 -14.87 -28.40
N ALA A 180 -6.34 -14.68 -28.88
CA ALA A 180 -6.83 -15.32 -30.10
C ALA A 180 -6.22 -14.74 -31.39
N SER A 181 -5.69 -13.52 -31.33
CA SER A 181 -5.11 -12.81 -32.46
C SER A 181 -3.79 -13.45 -32.94
N THR A 182 -3.62 -13.52 -34.26
CA THR A 182 -2.34 -13.87 -34.88
C THR A 182 -1.29 -12.77 -34.62
N PRO A 183 0.02 -13.06 -34.71
CA PRO A 183 1.05 -12.03 -34.56
C PRO A 183 0.86 -10.82 -35.47
N GLN A 184 0.36 -11.02 -36.70
CA GLN A 184 0.13 -9.91 -37.63
C GLN A 184 -1.08 -9.06 -37.24
N GLN A 185 -2.15 -9.66 -36.70
CA GLN A 185 -3.28 -8.92 -36.13
C GLN A 185 -2.85 -8.13 -34.88
N ARG A 186 -2.00 -8.72 -34.03
CA ARG A 186 -1.44 -8.01 -32.86
C ARG A 186 -0.60 -6.81 -33.26
N HIS A 187 0.22 -6.91 -34.31
CA HIS A 187 0.92 -5.74 -34.86
C HIS A 187 -0.06 -4.64 -35.31
N GLY A 188 -1.16 -5.01 -35.98
CA GLY A 188 -2.20 -4.07 -36.37
C GLY A 188 -2.85 -3.38 -35.16
N TRP A 189 -3.23 -4.17 -34.15
CA TRP A 189 -3.77 -3.66 -32.89
C TRP A 189 -2.84 -2.66 -32.20
N VAL A 190 -1.54 -2.99 -32.06
CA VAL A 190 -0.54 -2.07 -31.48
C VAL A 190 -0.42 -0.77 -32.29
N ALA A 191 -0.57 -0.82 -33.61
CA ALA A 191 -0.50 0.35 -34.47
C ALA A 191 -1.73 1.27 -34.38
N GLU A 192 -2.87 0.76 -33.90
CA GLU A 192 -4.10 1.52 -33.69
C GLU A 192 -4.19 2.19 -32.31
N LEU A 193 -3.33 1.79 -31.36
CA LEU A 193 -3.29 2.36 -30.02
C LEU A 193 -2.93 3.85 -30.05
N SER A 194 -3.58 4.62 -29.17
CA SER A 194 -3.18 6.00 -28.90
C SER A 194 -1.78 6.05 -28.27
N PRO A 195 -1.07 7.20 -28.34
CA PRO A 195 0.25 7.33 -27.72
C PRO A 195 0.29 7.00 -26.22
N ALA A 196 -0.79 7.26 -25.48
CA ALA A 196 -0.89 6.96 -24.04
C ALA A 196 -1.06 5.46 -23.77
N GLU A 197 -1.90 4.78 -24.55
CA GLU A 197 -2.08 3.32 -24.47
C GLU A 197 -0.80 2.60 -24.89
N LEU A 198 -0.16 3.04 -25.97
CA LEU A 198 1.11 2.47 -26.44
C LEU A 198 2.21 2.61 -25.38
N ALA A 199 2.27 3.74 -24.66
CA ALA A 199 3.20 3.91 -23.54
C ALA A 199 2.94 2.90 -22.41
N THR A 200 1.67 2.66 -22.09
CA THR A 200 1.25 1.67 -21.07
C THR A 200 1.62 0.24 -21.50
N VAL A 201 1.33 -0.13 -22.76
CA VAL A 201 1.69 -1.44 -23.33
C VAL A 201 3.20 -1.64 -23.32
N ASN A 202 3.97 -0.64 -23.74
CA ASN A 202 5.43 -0.70 -23.74
C ASN A 202 6.01 -0.83 -22.32
N ALA A 203 5.43 -0.13 -21.34
CA ALA A 203 5.84 -0.26 -19.94
C ALA A 203 5.63 -1.69 -19.43
N ARG A 204 4.44 -2.27 -19.64
CA ARG A 204 4.14 -3.66 -19.25
C ARG A 204 5.03 -4.67 -19.96
N LEU A 205 5.29 -4.45 -21.24
CA LEU A 205 6.18 -5.31 -22.02
C LEU A 205 7.63 -5.24 -21.53
N ALA A 206 8.15 -4.04 -21.25
CA ALA A 206 9.49 -3.87 -20.71
C ALA A 206 9.64 -4.54 -19.33
N GLU A 207 8.64 -4.37 -18.47
CA GLU A 207 8.59 -5.04 -17.16
C GLU A 207 8.57 -6.56 -17.32
N TYR A 208 7.79 -7.10 -18.27
CA TYR A 208 7.76 -8.54 -18.56
C TYR A 208 9.12 -9.04 -19.07
N GLN A 209 9.75 -8.30 -19.99
CA GLN A 209 11.05 -8.65 -20.56
C GLN A 209 12.20 -8.54 -19.55
N GLY A 210 12.07 -7.70 -18.52
CA GLY A 210 13.02 -7.60 -17.41
C GLY A 210 13.02 -8.81 -16.47
N ARG A 211 11.98 -9.65 -16.52
CA ARG A 211 11.88 -10.88 -15.70
C ARG A 211 12.81 -11.97 -16.23
N THR A 212 13.21 -12.90 -15.35
CA THR A 212 14.04 -14.05 -15.73
C THR A 212 13.34 -14.94 -16.76
N ASP A 213 14.11 -15.61 -17.61
CA ASP A 213 13.59 -16.52 -18.65
C ASP A 213 12.70 -17.63 -18.06
N GLU A 214 13.05 -18.13 -16.88
CA GLU A 214 12.26 -19.12 -16.14
C GLU A 214 10.90 -18.54 -15.73
N LYS A 215 10.88 -17.33 -15.20
CA LYS A 215 9.63 -16.65 -14.82
C LYS A 215 8.76 -16.39 -16.05
N GLN A 216 9.33 -15.87 -17.14
CA GLN A 216 8.62 -15.68 -18.42
C GLN A 216 8.05 -17.01 -18.96
N ALA A 217 8.80 -18.12 -18.86
CA ALA A 217 8.30 -19.43 -19.26
C ALA A 217 7.15 -19.92 -18.37
N SER A 218 7.22 -19.67 -17.05
CA SER A 218 6.14 -20.02 -16.11
C SER A 218 4.84 -19.28 -16.41
N LEU A 219 4.91 -17.97 -16.74
CA LEU A 219 3.74 -17.16 -17.07
C LEU A 219 3.12 -17.57 -18.40
N ARG A 220 3.95 -17.89 -19.40
CA ARG A 220 3.48 -18.45 -20.68
C ARG A 220 2.73 -19.75 -20.47
N ARG A 221 3.30 -20.68 -19.68
CA ARG A 221 2.65 -21.95 -19.36
C ARG A 221 1.31 -21.75 -18.65
N LEU A 222 1.26 -20.88 -17.64
CA LEU A 222 0.01 -20.59 -16.93
C LEU A 222 -1.06 -19.98 -17.85
N SER A 223 -0.67 -19.06 -18.74
CA SER A 223 -1.58 -18.48 -19.73
C SER A 223 -2.12 -19.53 -20.71
N GLU A 224 -1.27 -20.44 -21.18
CA GLU A 224 -1.66 -21.59 -22.02
C GLU A 224 -2.61 -22.56 -21.27
N GLU A 225 -2.32 -22.84 -20.00
CA GLU A 225 -3.15 -23.69 -19.13
C GLU A 225 -4.55 -23.09 -18.91
N ILE A 226 -4.65 -21.77 -18.68
CA ILE A 226 -5.92 -21.04 -18.57
C ILE A 226 -6.68 -21.09 -19.90
N ALA A 227 -5.99 -20.86 -21.03
CA ALA A 227 -6.60 -20.88 -22.36
C ALA A 227 -7.15 -22.27 -22.76
N ALA A 228 -6.63 -23.34 -22.17
CA ALA A 228 -7.09 -24.71 -22.39
C ALA A 228 -8.32 -25.10 -21.55
N GLN A 229 -8.74 -24.28 -20.57
CA GLN A 229 -9.88 -24.59 -19.72
C GLN A 229 -11.23 -24.30 -20.41
N PRO A 230 -12.29 -25.10 -20.13
CA PRO A 230 -13.62 -24.86 -20.68
C PRO A 230 -14.25 -23.54 -20.18
N ASN A 231 -13.91 -23.10 -18.98
CA ASN A 231 -14.36 -21.86 -18.34
C ASN A 231 -13.33 -20.73 -18.44
N VAL A 232 -12.59 -20.66 -19.55
CA VAL A 232 -11.53 -19.65 -19.78
C VAL A 232 -11.97 -18.20 -19.54
N ALA A 233 -13.22 -17.84 -19.88
CA ALA A 233 -13.73 -16.48 -19.69
C ALA A 233 -13.82 -16.13 -18.19
N GLU A 234 -14.46 -16.99 -17.40
CA GLU A 234 -14.60 -16.84 -15.94
C GLU A 234 -13.24 -16.80 -15.25
N LEU A 235 -12.29 -17.64 -15.67
CA LEU A 235 -10.94 -17.65 -15.11
C LEU A 235 -10.18 -16.36 -15.37
N ARG A 236 -10.30 -15.78 -16.57
CA ARG A 236 -9.66 -14.49 -16.91
C ARG A 236 -10.26 -13.34 -16.11
N GLU A 237 -11.58 -13.29 -16.02
CA GLU A 237 -12.29 -12.30 -15.20
C GLU A 237 -11.87 -12.42 -13.73
N ALA A 238 -11.85 -13.64 -13.19
CA ALA A 238 -11.43 -13.88 -11.81
C ALA A 238 -9.97 -13.49 -11.57
N ALA A 239 -9.06 -13.74 -12.52
CA ALA A 239 -7.66 -13.36 -12.40
C ALA A 239 -7.47 -11.83 -12.35
N LEU A 240 -8.21 -11.09 -13.20
CA LEU A 240 -8.16 -9.63 -13.24
C LEU A 240 -8.87 -8.99 -12.04
N ALA A 241 -10.01 -9.53 -11.59
CA ALA A 241 -10.68 -9.09 -10.36
C ALA A 241 -9.77 -9.32 -9.15
N TYR A 242 -9.05 -10.45 -9.13
CA TYR A 242 -8.08 -10.76 -8.11
C TYR A 242 -6.87 -9.81 -8.10
N GLU A 243 -6.31 -9.49 -9.28
CA GLU A 243 -5.28 -8.45 -9.43
C GLU A 243 -5.76 -7.10 -8.89
N ALA A 244 -6.93 -6.63 -9.34
CA ALA A 244 -7.52 -5.36 -8.92
C ALA A 244 -7.75 -5.30 -7.40
N MET A 245 -8.13 -6.42 -6.78
CA MET A 245 -8.22 -6.52 -5.33
C MET A 245 -6.84 -6.39 -4.66
N VAL A 246 -5.84 -7.12 -5.15
CA VAL A 246 -4.49 -7.13 -4.55
C VAL A 246 -3.80 -5.78 -4.69
N ASP A 247 -3.96 -5.09 -5.82
CA ASP A 247 -3.33 -3.80 -6.07
C ASP A 247 -3.78 -2.70 -5.08
N ARG A 248 -4.97 -2.84 -4.50
CA ARG A 248 -5.47 -1.95 -3.44
C ARG A 248 -4.86 -2.22 -2.06
N LEU A 249 -4.17 -3.34 -1.90
CA LEU A 249 -3.56 -3.70 -0.62
C LEU A 249 -2.18 -3.04 -0.47
N PRO A 250 -1.73 -2.73 0.75
CA PRO A 250 -0.37 -2.29 0.99
C PRO A 250 0.66 -3.30 0.46
N ALA A 251 1.78 -2.82 -0.08
CA ALA A 251 2.83 -3.66 -0.68
C ALA A 251 3.28 -4.83 0.22
N THR A 252 3.34 -4.61 1.54
CA THR A 252 3.66 -5.65 2.53
C THR A 252 2.64 -6.79 2.54
N MET A 253 1.34 -6.47 2.42
CA MET A 253 0.26 -7.43 2.35
C MET A 253 0.24 -8.14 0.99
N GLN A 254 0.51 -7.42 -0.11
CA GLN A 254 0.63 -8.02 -1.44
C GLN A 254 1.76 -9.06 -1.49
N SER A 255 2.94 -8.72 -0.95
CA SER A 255 4.07 -9.65 -0.85
C SER A 255 3.71 -10.87 0.00
N SER A 256 3.08 -10.64 1.17
CA SER A 256 2.63 -11.72 2.05
C SER A 256 1.64 -12.67 1.34
N LEU A 257 0.66 -12.13 0.61
CA LEU A 257 -0.29 -12.94 -0.15
C LEU A 257 0.39 -13.81 -1.23
N ARG A 258 1.41 -13.29 -1.90
CA ARG A 258 2.18 -14.03 -2.93
C ARG A 258 2.98 -15.19 -2.35
N GLN A 259 3.47 -15.05 -1.13
CA GLN A 259 4.25 -16.08 -0.43
C GLN A 259 3.37 -17.13 0.28
N MET A 260 2.08 -16.85 0.50
CA MET A 260 1.18 -17.77 1.18
C MET A 260 0.81 -18.98 0.32
N PRO A 261 0.73 -20.20 0.90
CA PRO A 261 0.14 -21.34 0.23
C PRO A 261 -1.31 -21.05 -0.19
N ALA A 262 -1.73 -21.55 -1.36
CA ALA A 262 -3.04 -21.28 -1.97
C ALA A 262 -4.21 -21.39 -0.98
N ARG A 263 -4.28 -22.47 -0.18
CA ARG A 263 -5.36 -22.68 0.82
C ARG A 263 -5.36 -21.67 1.97
N GLN A 264 -4.19 -21.17 2.37
CA GLN A 264 -4.11 -20.14 3.41
C GLN A 264 -4.50 -18.78 2.83
N ARG A 265 -4.05 -18.51 1.61
CA ARG A 265 -4.40 -17.32 0.84
C ARG A 265 -5.91 -17.18 0.65
N LEU A 266 -6.59 -18.25 0.20
CA LEU A 266 -8.05 -18.26 0.01
C LEU A 266 -8.80 -18.00 1.33
N ARG A 267 -8.40 -18.64 2.43
CA ARG A 267 -9.00 -18.38 3.75
C ARG A 267 -8.82 -16.94 4.22
N LEU A 268 -7.68 -16.32 3.90
CA LEU A 268 -7.45 -14.91 4.22
C LEU A 268 -8.34 -14.00 3.36
N ILE A 269 -8.43 -14.28 2.07
CA ILE A 269 -9.29 -13.55 1.13
C ILE A 269 -10.74 -13.65 1.58
N GLU A 270 -11.26 -14.85 1.84
CA GLU A 270 -12.63 -15.06 2.32
C GLU A 270 -12.94 -14.24 3.59
N ARG A 271 -11.98 -14.15 4.51
CA ARG A 271 -12.16 -13.41 5.76
C ARG A 271 -12.09 -11.89 5.57
N GLU A 272 -11.16 -11.40 4.76
CA GLU A 272 -10.82 -9.97 4.71
C GLU A 272 -11.43 -9.24 3.51
N ALA A 273 -11.75 -9.93 2.42
CA ALA A 273 -12.26 -9.29 1.21
C ALA A 273 -13.60 -8.59 1.38
N PRO A 274 -14.55 -9.01 2.25
CA PRO A 274 -15.72 -8.16 2.55
C PRO A 274 -15.32 -6.79 3.10
N ARG A 275 -14.24 -6.74 3.91
CA ARG A 275 -13.68 -5.48 4.42
C ARG A 275 -13.01 -4.69 3.31
N TRP A 276 -12.15 -5.34 2.51
CA TRP A 276 -11.47 -4.69 1.38
C TRP A 276 -12.44 -4.17 0.33
N SER A 277 -13.51 -4.92 0.04
CA SER A 277 -14.59 -4.52 -0.87
C SER A 277 -15.33 -3.29 -0.37
N ARG A 278 -15.59 -3.23 0.94
CA ARG A 278 -16.19 -2.06 1.56
C ARG A 278 -15.24 -0.87 1.48
N ASP A 279 -13.98 -1.04 1.86
CA ASP A 279 -12.97 0.02 1.80
C ASP A 279 -12.82 0.54 0.34
N ALA A 280 -12.77 -0.36 -0.64
CA ALA A 280 -12.72 -0.05 -2.06
C ALA A 280 -13.92 0.76 -2.57
N ARG A 281 -15.13 0.45 -2.11
CA ARG A 281 -16.34 1.23 -2.46
C ARG A 281 -16.33 2.63 -1.85
N LEU A 282 -15.50 2.86 -0.85
CA LEU A 282 -15.33 4.14 -0.17
C LEU A 282 -14.13 4.93 -0.70
N GLU A 283 -13.29 4.35 -1.57
CA GLU A 283 -12.18 5.08 -2.19
C GLU A 283 -12.72 6.16 -3.13
N LEU A 284 -12.34 7.41 -2.84
CA LEU A 284 -12.67 8.55 -3.68
C LEU A 284 -11.59 8.72 -4.76
N SER A 285 -12.00 8.89 -6.02
CA SER A 285 -11.07 9.32 -7.08
C SER A 285 -10.48 10.70 -6.78
N GLY A 286 -9.40 11.08 -7.46
CA GLY A 286 -8.72 12.36 -7.20
C GLY A 286 -9.63 13.60 -7.30
N SER A 287 -10.58 13.63 -8.25
CA SER A 287 -11.56 14.71 -8.35
C SER A 287 -12.63 14.66 -7.25
N GLU A 288 -13.13 13.47 -6.91
CA GLU A 288 -14.12 13.28 -5.86
C GLU A 288 -13.54 13.63 -4.48
N LEU A 289 -12.28 13.25 -4.23
CA LEU A 289 -11.54 13.62 -3.03
C LEU A 289 -11.34 15.13 -2.93
N ALA A 290 -11.02 15.80 -4.04
CA ALA A 290 -10.91 17.26 -4.07
C ALA A 290 -12.23 17.97 -3.77
N ASP A 291 -13.35 17.47 -4.30
CA ASP A 291 -14.67 18.04 -4.02
C ASP A 291 -15.14 17.74 -2.60
N PHE A 292 -14.79 16.56 -2.06
CA PHE A 292 -15.00 16.21 -0.67
C PHE A 292 -14.22 17.14 0.28
N ARG A 293 -12.94 17.44 -0.02
CA ARG A 293 -12.13 18.42 0.74
C ARG A 293 -12.77 19.80 0.76
N LYS A 294 -13.23 20.32 -0.39
CA LYS A 294 -13.95 21.60 -0.46
C LYS A 294 -15.25 21.58 0.37
N ALA A 295 -15.92 20.43 0.46
CA ALA A 295 -17.10 20.30 1.31
C ALA A 295 -16.74 20.35 2.80
N ILE A 296 -15.64 19.71 3.20
CA ILE A 296 -15.11 19.84 4.57
C ILE A 296 -14.76 21.29 4.87
N ASP A 297 -14.09 22.00 3.96
CA ASP A 297 -13.73 23.41 4.17
C ASP A 297 -14.99 24.26 4.39
N ARG A 298 -15.98 24.17 3.49
CA ARG A 298 -17.27 24.87 3.62
C ARG A 298 -17.98 24.55 4.92
N LEU A 299 -18.02 23.26 5.30
CA LEU A 299 -18.61 22.80 6.55
C LEU A 299 -17.91 23.44 7.75
N THR A 300 -16.57 23.48 7.73
CA THR A 300 -15.79 24.02 8.85
C THR A 300 -15.90 25.54 8.97
N GLU A 301 -16.18 26.23 7.88
CA GLU A 301 -16.50 27.67 7.86
C GLU A 301 -17.94 27.97 8.31
N SER A 302 -18.82 26.97 8.36
CA SER A 302 -20.21 27.14 8.74
C SER A 302 -20.37 27.62 10.20
N ALA A 303 -21.35 28.48 10.44
CA ALA A 303 -21.65 28.98 11.78
C ALA A 303 -21.95 27.84 12.79
N PRO A 304 -22.74 26.80 12.46
CA PRO A 304 -22.97 25.68 13.37
C PRO A 304 -21.68 24.95 13.76
N TYR A 305 -20.73 24.79 12.83
CA TYR A 305 -19.45 24.15 13.15
C TYR A 305 -18.62 25.00 14.12
N GLN A 306 -18.46 26.29 13.79
CA GLN A 306 -17.70 27.26 14.59
C GLN A 306 -18.26 27.43 16.01
N GLU A 307 -19.59 27.43 16.16
CA GLU A 307 -20.24 27.45 17.46
C GLU A 307 -19.94 26.19 18.28
N THR A 308 -19.92 25.02 17.64
CA THR A 308 -19.57 23.75 18.32
C THR A 308 -18.13 23.77 18.79
N GLY A 309 -17.21 24.27 17.95
CA GLY A 309 -15.82 24.48 18.34
C GLY A 309 -15.69 25.38 19.58
N LYS A 310 -16.44 26.48 19.65
CA LYS A 310 -16.48 27.36 20.84
C LYS A 310 -17.01 26.65 22.08
N MET A 311 -18.06 25.84 21.95
CA MET A 311 -18.59 25.05 23.08
C MET A 311 -17.57 24.01 23.58
N VAL A 312 -16.85 23.34 22.68
CA VAL A 312 -15.77 22.41 23.05
C VAL A 312 -14.66 23.14 23.80
N VAL A 313 -14.15 24.26 23.26
CA VAL A 313 -13.12 25.10 23.91
C VAL A 313 -13.56 25.53 25.31
N GLN A 314 -14.81 25.99 25.46
CA GLN A 314 -15.34 26.43 26.75
C GLN A 314 -15.45 25.27 27.75
N THR A 315 -15.87 24.09 27.28
CA THR A 315 -15.97 22.89 28.13
C THR A 315 -14.57 22.42 28.57
N ILE A 316 -13.58 22.47 27.68
CA ILE A 316 -12.17 22.20 28.03
C ILE A 316 -11.68 23.17 29.10
N ARG A 317 -11.95 24.47 28.94
CA ARG A 317 -11.60 25.50 29.92
C ARG A 317 -12.17 25.17 31.31
N VAL A 318 -13.47 24.87 31.39
CA VAL A 318 -14.15 24.50 32.65
C VAL A 318 -13.56 23.21 33.24
N ALA A 319 -13.25 22.21 32.41
CA ALA A 319 -12.65 20.95 32.84
C ALA A 319 -11.26 21.16 33.47
N VAL A 320 -10.42 21.97 32.84
CA VAL A 320 -9.05 22.25 33.29
C VAL A 320 -9.07 23.14 34.55
N ALA A 321 -9.94 24.15 34.60
CA ALA A 321 -10.08 25.02 35.77
C ALA A 321 -10.48 24.26 37.04
N ARG A 322 -11.17 23.12 36.90
CA ARG A 322 -11.50 22.24 38.04
C ARG A 322 -10.32 21.42 38.56
N ARG A 323 -9.35 21.11 37.70
CA ARG A 323 -8.18 20.27 38.02
C ARG A 323 -6.93 21.09 38.35
N GLY A 324 -6.91 22.39 38.05
CA GLY A 324 -5.75 23.26 38.21
C GLY A 324 -6.13 24.73 38.43
N SER A 325 -5.21 25.65 38.11
CA SER A 325 -5.44 27.10 38.23
C SER A 325 -6.09 27.70 36.97
N GLU A 326 -6.85 28.79 37.12
CA GLU A 326 -7.46 29.52 35.98
C GLU A 326 -6.48 29.88 34.86
N PRO A 327 -5.24 30.33 35.12
CA PRO A 327 -4.27 30.62 34.06
C PRO A 327 -3.91 29.41 33.19
N LEU A 328 -3.94 28.20 33.77
CA LEU A 328 -3.71 26.98 33.00
C LEU A 328 -4.91 26.66 32.11
N ALA A 329 -6.13 26.85 32.61
CA ALA A 329 -7.35 26.65 31.84
C ALA A 329 -7.41 27.56 30.60
N ASP A 330 -7.02 28.82 30.77
CA ASP A 330 -6.98 29.81 29.69
C ASP A 330 -5.93 29.43 28.63
N ARG A 331 -4.73 29.03 29.06
CA ARG A 331 -3.66 28.60 28.15
C ARG A 331 -4.06 27.37 27.33
N VAL A 332 -4.67 26.37 27.97
CA VAL A 332 -5.13 25.16 27.28
C VAL A 332 -6.28 25.46 26.32
N ALA A 333 -7.25 26.28 26.75
CA ALA A 333 -8.36 26.69 25.90
C ALA A 333 -7.90 27.49 24.67
N GLU A 334 -6.94 28.41 24.86
CA GLU A 334 -6.32 29.16 23.76
C GLU A 334 -5.55 28.25 22.80
N GLY A 335 -4.74 27.33 23.33
CA GLY A 335 -4.01 26.34 22.53
C GLY A 335 -4.94 25.46 21.70
N PHE A 336 -6.04 24.99 22.28
CA PHE A 336 -7.04 24.20 21.58
C PHE A 336 -7.80 25.03 20.53
N SER A 337 -8.13 26.29 20.83
CA SER A 337 -8.74 27.19 19.85
C SER A 337 -7.80 27.46 18.67
N LYS A 338 -6.49 27.61 18.91
CA LYS A 338 -5.48 27.73 17.86
C LYS A 338 -5.38 26.45 17.04
N ALA A 339 -5.40 25.28 17.67
CA ALA A 339 -5.40 23.99 16.98
C ALA A 339 -6.63 23.84 16.06
N LEU A 340 -7.83 24.15 16.55
CA LEU A 340 -9.04 24.13 15.71
C LEU A 340 -9.03 25.15 14.56
N LYS A 341 -8.34 26.28 14.72
CA LYS A 341 -8.17 27.23 13.61
C LYS A 341 -7.17 26.74 12.58
N ARG A 342 -6.12 26.04 13.00
CA ARG A 342 -5.08 25.49 12.12
C ARG A 342 -5.57 24.25 11.39
N GLU A 343 -6.30 23.39 12.08
CA GLU A 343 -6.86 22.14 11.57
C GLU A 343 -8.36 22.10 11.85
N PRO A 344 -9.18 22.79 11.04
CA PRO A 344 -10.61 22.84 11.25
C PRO A 344 -11.25 21.46 11.31
N LYS A 345 -10.74 20.47 10.54
CA LYS A 345 -11.23 19.08 10.52
C LYS A 345 -11.08 18.30 11.84
N LEU A 346 -10.24 18.75 12.78
CA LEU A 346 -9.94 18.03 14.01
C LEU A 346 -11.19 17.76 14.86
N LEU A 347 -12.14 18.71 14.93
CA LEU A 347 -13.40 18.51 15.64
C LEU A 347 -14.30 17.50 14.94
N LEU A 348 -14.38 17.55 13.61
CA LEU A 348 -15.15 16.60 12.81
C LEU A 348 -14.60 15.17 12.95
N THR A 349 -13.28 14.99 12.86
CA THR A 349 -12.63 13.69 13.09
C THR A 349 -12.92 13.18 14.49
N ALA A 350 -12.71 13.99 15.52
CA ALA A 350 -12.93 13.57 16.91
C ALA A 350 -14.40 13.24 17.23
N ALA A 351 -15.35 14.03 16.71
CA ALA A 351 -16.78 13.75 16.83
C ALA A 351 -17.14 12.43 16.16
N THR A 352 -16.62 12.20 14.95
CA THR A 352 -16.86 10.98 14.18
C THR A 352 -16.28 9.75 14.89
N GLU A 353 -15.07 9.83 15.43
CA GLU A 353 -14.45 8.71 16.16
C GLU A 353 -15.17 8.40 17.49
N GLN A 354 -15.61 9.44 18.21
CA GLN A 354 -16.44 9.29 19.40
C GLN A 354 -17.73 8.52 19.09
N ILE A 355 -18.41 8.86 17.99
CA ILE A 355 -19.66 8.21 17.57
C ILE A 355 -19.42 6.79 17.05
N ALA A 356 -18.29 6.56 16.37
CA ALA A 356 -17.90 5.23 15.88
C ALA A 356 -17.62 4.20 16.99
N GLY A 357 -17.52 4.67 18.24
CA GLY A 357 -17.34 3.83 19.41
C GLY A 357 -15.97 3.16 19.48
N ARG A 358 -14.92 3.74 18.88
CA ARG A 358 -13.53 3.23 18.99
C ARG A 358 -12.96 3.50 20.39
N GLY A 359 -13.51 2.81 21.40
CA GLY A 359 -13.18 3.04 22.81
C GLY A 359 -11.78 2.60 23.26
N ASP A 360 -11.06 1.78 22.48
CA ASP A 360 -9.86 1.06 22.96
C ASP A 360 -8.51 1.64 22.52
N ARG A 361 -8.46 2.55 21.53
CA ARG A 361 -7.21 3.17 21.05
C ARG A 361 -7.25 4.68 21.20
N ARG A 362 -7.50 5.15 22.42
CA ARG A 362 -7.85 6.56 22.65
C ARG A 362 -6.68 7.52 22.47
N GLY A 363 -6.78 8.36 21.44
CA GLY A 363 -6.03 9.60 21.34
C GLY A 363 -6.35 10.56 22.51
N PRO A 364 -5.53 11.60 22.74
CA PRO A 364 -5.73 12.54 23.85
C PRO A 364 -7.12 13.20 23.86
N LEU A 365 -7.64 13.53 22.68
CA LEU A 365 -8.98 14.12 22.50
C LEU A 365 -10.12 13.16 22.84
N GLU A 366 -10.03 11.89 22.42
CA GLU A 366 -11.07 10.90 22.72
C GLU A 366 -11.14 10.57 24.22
N ARG A 367 -9.99 10.52 24.90
CA ARG A 367 -9.97 10.40 26.37
C ARG A 367 -10.65 11.59 27.02
N TRP A 368 -10.42 12.78 26.48
CA TRP A 368 -11.07 13.98 26.98
C TRP A 368 -12.58 13.92 26.77
N PHE A 369 -13.08 13.55 25.58
CA PHE A 369 -14.53 13.40 25.33
C PHE A 369 -15.17 12.32 26.22
N ALA A 370 -14.47 11.22 26.48
CA ALA A 370 -14.94 10.19 27.41
C ALA A 370 -15.01 10.70 28.86
N ASP A 371 -14.07 11.57 29.26
CA ASP A 371 -14.08 12.23 30.57
C ASP A 371 -15.02 13.44 30.62
N ALA A 372 -15.39 14.03 29.47
CA ALA A 372 -16.16 15.26 29.38
C ALA A 372 -17.54 15.12 30.02
N GLY A 373 -18.18 13.94 29.93
CA GLY A 373 -19.44 13.64 30.63
C GLY A 373 -19.35 13.75 32.16
N ARG A 374 -18.15 13.82 32.74
CA ARG A 374 -17.94 14.06 34.19
C ARG A 374 -17.79 15.55 34.54
N VAL A 375 -17.76 16.41 33.53
CA VAL A 375 -17.59 17.88 33.65
C VAL A 375 -18.97 18.53 33.45
N PRO A 376 -19.31 19.65 34.13
CA PRO A 376 -20.59 20.32 33.93
C PRO A 376 -20.67 20.82 32.50
N GLY A 377 -21.83 20.62 31.88
CA GLY A 377 -22.04 20.92 30.47
C GLY A 377 -21.50 19.83 29.52
N GLY A 378 -20.85 18.78 30.03
CA GLY A 378 -20.36 17.67 29.20
C GLY A 378 -21.46 16.90 28.48
N ASP A 379 -22.56 16.62 29.17
CA ASP A 379 -23.72 15.95 28.59
C ASP A 379 -24.42 16.82 27.53
N GLU A 380 -24.50 18.14 27.78
CA GLU A 380 -25.03 19.11 26.82
C GLU A 380 -24.15 19.22 25.58
N LEU A 381 -22.82 19.27 25.77
CA LEU A 381 -21.85 19.25 24.67
C LEU A 381 -21.98 17.96 23.86
N LYS A 382 -22.07 16.81 24.51
CA LYS A 382 -22.22 15.52 23.84
C LYS A 382 -23.51 15.47 23.02
N ALA A 383 -24.64 15.86 23.60
CA ALA A 383 -25.91 15.93 22.90
C ALA A 383 -25.87 16.92 21.72
N SER A 384 -25.16 18.04 21.87
CA SER A 384 -24.96 19.03 20.81
C SER A 384 -24.13 18.46 19.65
N ILE A 385 -23.02 17.78 19.95
CA ILE A 385 -22.18 17.12 18.94
C ILE A 385 -22.95 16.02 18.24
N ASP A 386 -23.63 15.13 18.98
CA ASP A 386 -24.41 14.03 18.40
C ASP A 386 -25.54 14.56 17.49
N SER A 387 -26.16 15.69 17.84
CA SER A 387 -27.17 16.34 17.00
C SER A 387 -26.55 16.95 15.75
N ARG A 388 -25.51 17.78 15.89
CA ARG A 388 -24.89 18.53 14.79
C ARG A 388 -24.11 17.63 13.84
N TRP A 389 -23.55 16.54 14.33
CA TRP A 389 -22.82 15.58 13.50
C TRP A 389 -23.70 15.01 12.38
N ARG A 390 -24.98 14.74 12.64
CA ARG A 390 -25.92 14.28 11.60
C ARG A 390 -26.12 15.32 10.49
N ASP A 391 -26.20 16.59 10.86
CA ASP A 391 -26.32 17.69 9.90
C ASP A 391 -25.02 17.83 9.09
N TRP A 392 -23.86 17.71 9.75
CA TRP A 392 -22.55 17.74 9.10
C TRP A 392 -22.39 16.59 8.09
N VAL A 393 -22.77 15.37 8.46
CA VAL A 393 -22.73 14.23 7.55
C VAL A 393 -23.67 14.44 6.36
N THR A 394 -24.86 14.99 6.59
CA THR A 394 -25.80 15.31 5.50
C THR A 394 -25.23 16.32 4.52
N GLU A 395 -24.50 17.33 5.01
CA GLU A 395 -23.81 18.31 4.16
C GLU A 395 -22.66 17.67 3.37
N LEU A 396 -21.89 16.79 3.99
CA LEU A 396 -20.81 16.05 3.33
C LEU A 396 -21.30 15.02 2.31
N GLU A 397 -22.44 14.35 2.56
CA GLU A 397 -23.08 13.46 1.59
C GLU A 397 -23.36 14.15 0.26
N ALA A 398 -23.63 15.46 0.26
CA ALA A 398 -23.95 16.20 -0.95
C ALA A 398 -22.76 16.36 -1.92
N SER A 399 -21.52 16.13 -1.47
CA SER A 399 -20.32 16.15 -2.33
C SER A 399 -19.79 14.76 -2.67
N LEU A 400 -20.40 13.70 -2.13
CA LEU A 400 -19.93 12.34 -2.32
C LEU A 400 -20.57 11.67 -3.55
N PRO A 401 -19.87 10.71 -4.19
CA PRO A 401 -20.45 9.91 -5.27
C PRO A 401 -21.67 9.12 -4.79
N ALA A 402 -22.63 8.88 -5.70
CA ALA A 402 -23.87 8.20 -5.36
C ALA A 402 -23.67 6.83 -4.68
N GLY A 403 -22.65 6.08 -5.10
CA GLY A 403 -22.30 4.79 -4.48
C GLY A 403 -21.88 4.94 -3.01
N VAL A 404 -21.02 5.91 -2.70
CA VAL A 404 -20.57 6.19 -1.32
C VAL A 404 -21.73 6.69 -0.46
N VAL A 405 -22.57 7.57 -1.01
CA VAL A 405 -23.77 8.07 -0.33
C VAL A 405 -24.73 6.93 0.00
N GLN A 406 -24.89 5.97 -0.91
CA GLN A 406 -25.74 4.81 -0.68
C GLN A 406 -25.17 3.93 0.45
N GLU A 407 -23.86 3.67 0.48
CA GLU A 407 -23.20 2.94 1.58
C GLU A 407 -23.37 3.65 2.94
N ILE A 408 -23.28 4.98 2.99
CA ILE A 408 -23.54 5.75 4.22
C ILE A 408 -25.00 5.62 4.65
N ARG A 409 -25.95 5.60 3.71
CA ARG A 409 -27.39 5.51 4.02
C ARG A 409 -27.80 4.11 4.46
N ASP A 410 -27.23 3.08 3.84
CA ASP A 410 -27.48 1.66 4.11
C ASP A 410 -26.91 1.22 5.46
N ALA A 411 -25.92 1.94 6.00
CA ALA A 411 -25.48 1.79 7.37
C ALA A 411 -26.61 2.18 8.34
N GLU A 412 -27.39 1.20 8.81
CA GLU A 412 -28.51 1.40 9.75
C GLU A 412 -28.06 1.97 11.09
N ARG A 413 -26.84 1.63 11.51
CA ARG A 413 -26.29 2.01 12.80
C ARG A 413 -25.47 3.29 12.71
N HIS A 414 -25.69 4.18 13.67
CA HIS A 414 -24.97 5.45 13.78
C HIS A 414 -23.44 5.27 13.89
N ASP A 415 -22.99 4.21 14.57
CA ASP A 415 -21.55 3.90 14.70
C ASP A 415 -20.94 3.41 13.38
N GLU A 416 -21.71 2.74 12.54
CA GLU A 416 -21.26 2.29 11.22
C GLU A 416 -21.11 3.45 10.24
N ARG A 417 -22.10 4.35 10.20
CA ARG A 417 -21.99 5.62 9.45
C ARG A 417 -20.76 6.41 9.84
N ALA A 418 -20.51 6.51 11.14
CA ALA A 418 -19.33 7.20 11.64
C ALA A 418 -18.01 6.50 11.26
N ARG A 419 -17.96 5.17 11.20
CA ARG A 419 -16.78 4.46 10.67
C ARG A 419 -16.52 4.76 9.21
N ILE A 420 -17.57 4.83 8.39
CA ILE A 420 -17.47 5.20 6.97
C ILE A 420 -16.95 6.64 6.84
N VAL A 421 -17.57 7.60 7.52
CA VAL A 421 -17.14 9.00 7.48
C VAL A 421 -15.70 9.15 8.00
N SER A 422 -15.31 8.44 9.07
CA SER A 422 -13.93 8.42 9.58
C SER A 422 -12.94 7.83 8.57
N HIS A 423 -13.37 6.84 7.77
CA HIS A 423 -12.55 6.32 6.68
C HIS A 423 -12.35 7.39 5.60
N LEU A 424 -13.41 8.05 5.16
CA LEU A 424 -13.35 9.12 4.15
C LEU A 424 -12.49 10.31 4.61
N LEU A 425 -12.63 10.73 5.88
CA LEU A 425 -11.81 11.81 6.45
C LEU A 425 -10.32 11.46 6.44
N ARG A 426 -9.96 10.21 6.70
CA ARG A 426 -8.55 9.77 6.63
C ARG A 426 -7.99 9.78 5.21
N GLN A 427 -8.80 9.55 4.18
CA GLN A 427 -8.36 9.76 2.79
C GLN A 427 -8.04 11.23 2.49
N THR A 428 -8.56 12.19 3.28
CA THR A 428 -8.17 13.61 3.16
C THR A 428 -6.92 13.97 3.97
N GLU A 429 -6.48 13.08 4.87
CA GLU A 429 -5.22 13.22 5.62
C GLU A 429 -4.05 12.66 4.84
N VAL A 430 -4.30 11.56 4.10
CA VAL A 430 -3.37 11.03 3.12
C VAL A 430 -3.35 12.01 1.94
N GLU A 431 -2.23 12.70 1.78
CA GLU A 431 -1.88 13.58 0.66
C GLU A 431 -2.50 15.01 0.63
N ASP A 432 -1.88 15.95 1.36
CA ASP A 432 -1.06 16.87 0.55
C ASP A 432 0.05 15.99 -0.03
N ASP A 433 -0.12 15.55 -1.28
CA ASP A 433 0.90 14.77 -2.01
C ASP A 433 2.26 15.40 -1.68
N LEU A 434 3.27 14.60 -1.31
CA LEU A 434 4.57 15.16 -0.89
C LEU A 434 5.01 16.25 -1.89
N PRO A 435 4.93 16.04 -3.21
CA PRO A 435 4.99 17.07 -4.23
C PRO A 435 4.15 18.33 -4.02
N THR A 436 2.88 18.25 -3.62
CA THR A 436 2.04 19.40 -3.26
C THR A 436 2.49 20.08 -1.96
N ALA A 437 2.87 19.30 -0.94
CA ALA A 437 3.44 19.83 0.30
C ALA A 437 4.77 20.55 0.03
N PHE A 438 5.64 19.97 -0.80
CA PHE A 438 6.90 20.54 -1.27
C PHE A 438 6.69 21.74 -2.19
N ALA A 439 5.67 21.71 -3.05
CA ALA A 439 5.33 22.85 -3.94
C ALA A 439 4.81 24.07 -3.17
N ARG A 440 4.32 23.89 -1.93
CA ARG A 440 3.94 24.98 -1.03
C ARG A 440 5.11 25.54 -0.23
N ILE A 441 6.21 24.79 -0.09
CA ILE A 441 7.43 25.28 0.55
C ILE A 441 8.17 26.14 -0.47
N ASP A 442 8.43 27.40 -0.13
CA ASP A 442 9.25 28.27 -0.98
C ASP A 442 10.62 27.63 -1.22
N VAL A 443 11.18 27.74 -2.43
CA VAL A 443 12.45 27.09 -2.79
C VAL A 443 13.58 27.47 -1.83
N SER A 444 13.62 28.73 -1.36
CA SER A 444 14.63 29.18 -0.40
C SER A 444 14.42 28.60 1.01
N GLU A 445 13.17 28.33 1.38
CA GLU A 445 12.81 27.67 2.63
C GLU A 445 13.14 26.16 2.55
N LEU A 446 12.89 25.54 1.40
CA LEU A 446 13.25 24.15 1.14
C LEU A 446 14.76 23.94 1.22
N ASP A 447 15.56 24.84 0.64
CA ASP A 447 17.02 24.82 0.75
C ASP A 447 17.46 24.94 2.22
N SER A 448 16.82 25.80 3.00
CA SER A 448 17.12 25.94 4.44
C SER A 448 16.76 24.69 5.24
N LEU A 449 15.68 23.99 4.86
CA LEU A 449 15.25 22.74 5.46
C LEU A 449 16.19 21.59 5.11
N LEU A 450 16.61 21.49 3.86
CA LEU A 450 17.53 20.44 3.38
C LEU A 450 18.93 20.57 3.97
N LEU A 451 19.33 21.76 4.42
CA LEU A 451 20.60 22.01 5.10
C LEU A 451 20.59 21.66 6.59
N LYS A 452 19.42 21.38 7.18
CA LYS A 452 19.32 21.01 8.59
C LYS A 452 19.75 19.55 8.81
N PRO A 453 20.29 19.23 10.01
CA PRO A 453 20.44 17.85 10.46
C PRO A 453 19.14 17.05 10.28
N THR A 454 19.23 15.76 9.95
CA THR A 454 18.08 14.94 9.54
C THR A 454 16.96 14.87 10.59
N ASP A 455 17.32 14.94 11.86
CA ASP A 455 16.42 15.04 13.01
C ASP A 455 15.69 16.39 13.08
N GLU A 456 16.40 17.51 12.93
CA GLU A 456 15.79 18.85 12.84
C GLU A 456 14.92 19.02 11.59
N PHE A 457 15.38 18.53 10.43
CA PHE A 457 14.60 18.49 9.20
C PHE A 457 13.31 17.71 9.42
N ARG A 458 13.39 16.53 10.05
CA ARG A 458 12.20 15.71 10.34
C ARG A 458 11.27 16.42 11.31
N ASP A 459 11.75 17.02 12.38
CA ASP A 459 10.90 17.69 13.36
C ASP A 459 10.23 18.93 12.77
N GLU A 460 10.93 19.70 11.92
CA GLU A 460 10.33 20.83 11.21
C GLU A 460 9.35 20.37 10.11
N LEU A 461 9.69 19.32 9.36
CA LEU A 461 8.80 18.76 8.33
C LEU A 461 7.57 18.10 8.98
N SER A 462 7.71 17.43 10.12
CA SER A 462 6.59 16.83 10.88
C SER A 462 5.74 17.90 11.54
N GLY A 463 6.36 18.91 12.16
CA GLY A 463 5.66 20.04 12.75
C GLY A 463 4.89 20.87 11.72
N ARG A 464 5.39 20.96 10.47
CA ARG A 464 4.72 21.66 9.37
C ARG A 464 3.73 20.78 8.60
N ALA A 465 4.10 19.56 8.20
CA ALA A 465 3.30 18.66 7.35
C ALA A 465 2.30 17.79 8.13
N LEU A 466 2.59 17.43 9.39
CA LEU A 466 1.66 16.67 10.25
C LEU A 466 0.87 17.57 11.21
N GLY A 467 0.92 18.89 11.02
CA GLY A 467 0.05 19.82 11.75
C GLY A 467 0.23 19.84 13.27
N GLY A 468 1.36 19.33 13.79
CA GLY A 468 1.67 19.31 15.21
C GLY A 468 1.54 20.69 15.82
N ALA A 469 0.43 20.94 16.52
CA ALA A 469 0.32 22.07 17.41
C ALA A 469 1.25 21.81 18.59
N ASP A 470 1.93 22.86 19.08
CA ASP A 470 2.53 22.90 20.42
C ASP A 470 1.42 22.79 21.47
N LEU A 471 0.75 21.65 21.52
CA LEU A 471 -0.06 21.28 22.65
C LEU A 471 0.92 21.05 23.80
N PRO A 472 0.70 21.63 24.98
CA PRO A 472 1.50 21.29 26.14
C PRO A 472 1.52 19.75 26.27
N PRO A 473 2.67 19.14 26.61
CA PRO A 473 2.78 17.69 26.71
C PRO A 473 1.63 17.14 27.56
N PRO A 474 1.07 15.97 27.21
CA PRO A 474 -0.15 15.49 27.84
C PRO A 474 0.06 15.39 29.36
N PHE A 475 -0.53 16.34 30.09
CA PHE A 475 -0.52 16.43 31.56
C PHE A 475 -1.13 15.19 32.24
N TRP A 476 -1.67 14.26 31.46
CA TRP A 476 -2.41 13.07 31.90
C TRP A 476 -1.57 11.78 31.87
N GLY A 477 -0.23 11.86 31.76
CA GLY A 477 0.67 10.71 31.58
C GLY A 477 1.53 10.28 32.78
N GLU A 478 1.77 11.15 33.76
CA GLU A 478 2.61 10.80 34.92
C GLU A 478 1.83 11.01 36.22
N GLY A 479 0.94 10.05 36.53
CA GLY A 479 0.68 9.80 37.95
C GLY A 479 2.01 9.40 38.61
N PRO A 480 2.29 9.81 39.86
CA PRO A 480 3.45 9.31 40.57
C PRO A 480 3.44 7.78 40.53
N PRO A 481 4.60 7.10 40.33
CA PRO A 481 4.66 5.64 40.45
C PRO A 481 3.97 5.26 41.77
N PRO A 482 3.17 4.18 41.83
CA PRO A 482 2.37 3.85 43.00
C PRO A 482 3.26 3.87 44.24
N GLY A 483 3.17 4.99 44.97
CA GLY A 483 4.05 5.31 46.07
C GLY A 483 3.78 4.32 47.17
N GLY A 484 4.82 3.61 47.57
CA GLY A 484 4.79 2.66 48.66
C GLY A 484 4.05 3.23 49.86
N ARG A 485 3.12 2.43 50.39
CA ARG A 485 2.56 2.67 51.71
C ARG A 485 3.72 2.91 52.68
N PRO A 486 3.70 3.99 53.48
CA PRO A 486 4.70 4.17 54.51
C PRO A 486 4.64 2.98 55.47
N GLY A 487 5.79 2.32 55.64
CA GLY A 487 5.98 1.22 56.57
C GLY A 487 5.50 1.64 57.95
N ARG A 488 4.51 0.90 58.47
CA ARG A 488 4.13 0.96 59.86
C ARG A 488 5.14 0.12 60.61
N ASP A 489 6.08 0.79 61.25
CA ASP A 489 7.05 0.18 62.14
C ASP A 489 6.37 -0.58 63.28
N GLY A 490 6.84 -1.80 63.47
CA GLY A 490 7.11 -2.35 64.80
C GLY A 490 5.92 -2.90 65.58
N GLU A 491 5.51 -4.14 65.30
CA GLU A 491 5.17 -5.07 66.38
C GLU A 491 5.70 -6.47 66.06
N ARG A 492 6.63 -6.89 66.92
CA ARG A 492 7.24 -8.23 66.98
C ARG A 492 6.16 -9.28 67.24
N ARG A 493 6.10 -10.34 66.42
CA ARG A 493 5.60 -11.65 66.84
C ARG A 493 6.50 -12.79 66.29
N PRO A 494 6.67 -13.88 67.07
CA PRO A 494 7.80 -14.82 66.98
C PRO A 494 7.58 -15.92 65.92
N PRO A 495 8.63 -16.72 65.61
CA PRO A 495 8.58 -17.69 64.53
C PRO A 495 7.84 -18.95 64.98
N PHE A 496 6.75 -19.30 64.31
CA PHE A 496 6.16 -20.62 64.39
C PHE A 496 6.40 -21.37 63.09
N ASP A 497 7.36 -22.27 63.22
CA ASP A 497 7.43 -23.61 62.63
C ASP A 497 6.07 -24.15 62.12
N ARG A 498 6.03 -24.54 60.85
CA ARG A 498 5.01 -25.45 60.33
C ARG A 498 5.64 -26.45 59.36
N GLY A 499 5.92 -27.61 59.94
CA GLY A 499 5.96 -28.86 59.23
C GLY A 499 4.70 -29.11 58.40
N ARG A 500 4.95 -29.63 57.21
CA ARG A 500 4.32 -30.81 56.62
C ARG A 500 3.19 -31.41 57.47
N ASP A 501 1.95 -31.26 57.02
CA ASP A 501 1.00 -32.35 57.21
C ASP A 501 -0.02 -32.46 56.07
N SER A 502 -0.18 -33.72 55.70
CA SER A 502 -1.02 -34.28 54.67
C SER A 502 -2.48 -34.41 55.11
N ARG A 503 -3.37 -34.54 54.11
CA ARG A 503 -4.78 -35.00 54.15
C ARG A 503 -5.85 -33.91 54.09
N ARG A 504 -6.49 -33.80 52.91
CA ARG A 504 -7.96 -33.91 52.76
C ARG A 504 -8.30 -34.14 51.28
N GLY A 505 -9.06 -35.20 51.02
CA GLY A 505 -9.56 -35.57 49.70
C GLY A 505 -10.73 -34.70 49.22
N PRO A 506 -11.25 -34.96 48.00
CA PRO A 506 -12.24 -34.11 47.34
C PRO A 506 -13.68 -34.66 47.48
N PRO A 507 -14.70 -33.79 47.41
CA PRO A 507 -15.98 -34.12 46.78
C PRO A 507 -15.89 -33.66 45.30
N GLY A 508 -16.12 -34.46 44.25
CA GLY A 508 -17.37 -35.17 43.91
C GLY A 508 -18.47 -34.14 43.60
N GLY A 509 -19.01 -33.93 42.41
CA GLY A 509 -18.90 -34.51 41.07
C GLY A 509 -20.08 -33.99 40.20
N LEU A 510 -20.05 -34.27 38.88
CA LEU A 510 -21.16 -34.27 37.89
C LEU A 510 -21.57 -32.89 37.33
N ASP A 511 -21.72 -32.62 36.02
CA ASP A 511 -21.91 -33.46 34.82
C ASP A 511 -21.30 -32.79 33.57
N GLY A 512 -20.66 -33.58 32.70
CA GLY A 512 -20.24 -33.18 31.36
C GLY A 512 -20.53 -34.31 30.35
N PRO A 513 -20.92 -34.01 29.10
CA PRO A 513 -21.47 -34.99 28.16
C PRO A 513 -20.40 -35.93 27.54
N PRO A 514 -20.82 -37.10 27.01
CA PRO A 514 -19.94 -38.24 26.79
C PRO A 514 -19.07 -38.12 25.52
N GLY A 515 -17.87 -38.68 25.65
CA GLY A 515 -16.79 -38.62 24.68
C GLY A 515 -16.96 -39.47 23.42
N PHE A 516 -16.19 -39.07 22.41
CA PHE A 516 -15.94 -39.78 21.17
C PHE A 516 -15.23 -41.12 21.42
N PRO A 517 -15.57 -42.20 20.68
CA PRO A 517 -14.82 -43.43 20.70
C PRO A 517 -13.48 -43.28 19.95
N PRO A 518 -12.39 -43.93 20.38
CA PRO A 518 -11.13 -43.94 19.65
C PRO A 518 -11.22 -44.77 18.36
N PRO A 519 -10.37 -44.48 17.35
CA PRO A 519 -10.42 -45.14 16.06
C PRO A 519 -10.06 -46.62 16.16
N ARG A 520 -10.86 -47.46 15.49
CA ARG A 520 -10.60 -48.88 15.27
C ARG A 520 -9.32 -49.06 14.47
N ARG A 521 -8.40 -49.88 14.97
CA ARG A 521 -7.26 -50.40 14.19
C ARG A 521 -7.80 -51.39 13.15
N GLU A 522 -7.51 -51.15 11.88
CA GLU A 522 -7.71 -52.11 10.80
C GLU A 522 -6.73 -53.29 10.95
N PRO A 523 -7.16 -54.53 10.63
CA PRO A 523 -6.28 -55.69 10.62
C PRO A 523 -5.37 -55.68 9.40
N ARG A 524 -4.06 -55.87 9.64
CA ARG A 524 -3.06 -56.19 8.62
C ARG A 524 -3.47 -57.45 7.87
N GLU A 525 -3.68 -57.30 6.57
CA GLU A 525 -3.77 -58.39 5.60
C GLU A 525 -2.40 -59.09 5.54
N ILE A 526 -2.39 -60.40 5.81
CA ILE A 526 -1.22 -61.27 5.68
C ILE A 526 -1.34 -61.94 4.33
N ASP A 527 -0.35 -61.68 3.47
CA ASP A 527 -0.09 -62.40 2.23
C ASP A 527 -0.02 -63.92 2.45
N ARG A 528 -0.89 -64.65 1.75
CA ARG A 528 -0.71 -66.05 1.36
C ARG A 528 -1.48 -66.32 0.06
N THR A 529 -0.79 -66.23 -1.08
CA THR A 529 -0.42 -67.35 -1.99
C THR A 529 0.15 -66.81 -3.28
#